data_AF-A0A949XYQ2-F1
#
_entry.id   AF-A0A949XYQ2-F1
#
_cell.length_a   1.000
_cell.length_b   1.000
_cell.length_c   1.000
_cell.angle_alpha   90.00
_cell.angle_beta   90.00
_cell.angle_gamma   90.00
#
_symmetry.space_group_name_H-M   'P 1'
#
loop_
_entity.id
_entity.type
_entity.pdbx_description
1 polymer ?
#
loop_
_entity_poly.entity_id
_entity_poly.type
_entity_poly.pdbx_seq_one_letter_code
_entity_poly.pdbx_strand_id
1 'polypeptide(L)'
;MNAPDGPVWFVGDLDDPWVGAIADAVPGSVLRHSCAGELPECLFRNLPPPRALVLHRAALSHRDAEWLARLRGGPTGAPRVILCVGPHARHADLERWSSLLDVVVPEATARETIARHVAEVGAGTRPSVPRPGISVISGLYALRQALADVIESAGYSVVAASGWSEAPSVGIAVWDVPVLEPDWTQGLAHRARLGPVVALLGFADRALVRQARAHGASACLELPCDPVDLIWALDRLAARRAEPAHDVPPPPVLASRPAGRQSLDTSAKRIHESPDATGPVASFPRGGRPRPRGLK
;
A
#
# COMPACT_ATOMS: atom_id res chain seq x y z
N MET A 1 14.45 -23.14 -19.35
CA MET A 1 13.92 -22.08 -20.25
C MET A 1 14.48 -20.78 -19.76
N ASN A 2 15.31 -20.10 -20.55
CA ASN A 2 15.80 -18.77 -20.20
C ASN A 2 14.59 -17.82 -20.25
N ALA A 3 14.33 -17.11 -19.15
CA ALA A 3 13.35 -16.03 -19.20
C ALA A 3 13.80 -15.05 -20.30
N PRO A 4 12.90 -14.59 -21.18
CA PRO A 4 13.28 -13.61 -22.18
C PRO A 4 13.80 -12.36 -21.47
N ASP A 5 15.10 -12.07 -21.60
CA ASP A 5 15.83 -10.92 -21.06
C ASP A 5 15.40 -9.57 -21.69
N GLY A 6 14.19 -9.51 -22.26
CA GLY A 6 13.63 -8.31 -22.86
C GLY A 6 13.27 -7.25 -21.82
N PRO A 7 13.30 -5.96 -22.16
CA PRO A 7 12.83 -4.91 -21.27
C PRO A 7 11.33 -5.05 -20.99
N VAL A 8 10.86 -4.40 -19.93
CA VAL A 8 9.42 -4.16 -19.75
C VAL A 8 9.09 -2.82 -20.39
N TRP A 9 8.03 -2.78 -21.19
CA TRP A 9 7.50 -1.51 -21.69
C TRP A 9 6.35 -1.06 -20.80
N PHE A 10 6.35 0.21 -20.41
CA PHE A 10 5.25 0.84 -19.69
C PHE A 10 4.73 2.03 -20.50
N VAL A 11 3.43 2.04 -20.79
CA VAL A 11 2.78 3.13 -21.51
C VAL A 11 1.58 3.64 -20.73
N GLY A 12 1.54 4.94 -20.47
CA GLY A 12 0.46 5.61 -19.77
C GLY A 12 0.69 7.11 -19.68
N ASP A 13 -0.24 7.84 -19.08
CA ASP A 13 -0.07 9.26 -18.79
C ASP A 13 0.90 9.45 -17.60
N LEU A 14 2.19 9.69 -17.87
CA LEU A 14 3.20 9.82 -16.82
C LEU A 14 3.18 11.19 -16.13
N ASP A 15 2.40 12.14 -16.65
CA ASP A 15 2.18 13.43 -15.98
C ASP A 15 1.21 13.26 -14.80
N ASP A 16 0.43 12.17 -14.78
CA ASP A 16 -0.35 11.75 -13.62
C ASP A 16 0.55 11.01 -12.59
N PRO A 17 0.76 11.58 -11.38
CA PRO A 17 1.60 10.96 -10.36
C PRO A 17 1.14 9.57 -9.93
N TRP A 18 -0.15 9.24 -10.07
CA TRP A 18 -0.65 7.90 -9.76
C TRP A 18 -0.10 6.86 -10.73
N VAL A 19 -0.13 7.19 -12.02
CA VAL A 19 0.38 6.35 -13.11
C VAL A 19 1.90 6.24 -13.03
N GLY A 20 2.59 7.36 -12.75
CA GLY A 20 4.03 7.36 -12.47
C GLY A 20 4.40 6.40 -11.34
N ALA A 21 3.64 6.39 -10.24
CA ALA A 21 3.87 5.48 -9.12
C ALA A 21 3.61 4.00 -9.47
N ILE A 22 2.74 3.68 -10.43
CA ILE A 22 2.58 2.32 -10.96
C ILE A 22 3.82 1.95 -11.78
N ALA A 23 4.29 2.85 -12.65
CA ALA A 23 5.51 2.63 -13.45
C ALA A 23 6.75 2.43 -12.56
N ASP A 24 6.83 3.12 -11.42
CA ASP A 24 7.89 2.95 -10.41
C ASP A 24 7.83 1.60 -9.68
N ALA A 25 6.66 0.96 -9.61
CA ALA A 25 6.51 -0.34 -9.00
C ALA A 25 6.87 -1.51 -9.94
N VAL A 26 7.07 -1.24 -11.24
CA VAL A 26 7.48 -2.25 -12.21
C VAL A 26 8.96 -2.62 -12.00
N PRO A 27 9.32 -3.90 -11.81
CA PRO A 27 10.69 -4.31 -11.53
C PRO A 27 11.56 -4.35 -12.79
N GLY A 28 12.86 -4.11 -12.60
CA GLY A 28 13.89 -4.28 -13.64
C GLY A 28 14.02 -3.06 -14.57
N SER A 29 14.56 -3.30 -15.77
CA SER A 29 14.70 -2.25 -16.80
C SER A 29 13.35 -1.99 -17.46
N VAL A 30 12.82 -0.78 -17.26
CA VAL A 30 11.51 -0.35 -17.76
C VAL A 30 11.70 0.79 -18.76
N LEU A 31 11.29 0.56 -20.00
CA LEU A 31 11.16 1.63 -20.99
C LEU A 31 9.79 2.28 -20.80
N ARG A 32 9.81 3.52 -20.31
CA ARG A 32 8.61 4.31 -20.02
C ARG A 32 8.27 5.22 -21.18
N HIS A 33 7.02 5.24 -21.58
CA HIS A 33 6.52 6.14 -22.60
C HIS A 33 5.30 6.89 -22.10
N SER A 34 5.39 8.23 -22.05
CA SER A 34 4.28 9.09 -21.67
C SER A 34 3.33 9.26 -22.85
N CYS A 35 2.10 8.78 -22.72
CA CYS A 35 1.08 8.89 -23.74
C CYS A 35 -0.33 8.84 -23.13
N ALA A 36 -0.92 10.03 -22.94
CA ALA A 36 -2.31 10.20 -22.51
C ALA A 36 -3.35 9.94 -23.63
N GLY A 37 -2.93 9.98 -24.91
CA GLY A 37 -3.81 10.04 -26.10
C GLY A 37 -4.02 8.71 -26.84
N GLU A 38 -3.88 8.64 -28.17
CA GLU A 38 -3.75 7.36 -28.91
C GLU A 38 -2.29 6.90 -28.92
N LEU A 39 -2.00 5.60 -29.02
CA LEU A 39 -0.62 5.13 -29.18
C LEU A 39 -0.05 5.52 -30.55
N PRO A 40 1.06 6.28 -30.62
CA PRO A 40 1.78 6.51 -31.87
C PRO A 40 2.24 5.21 -32.54
N GLU A 41 1.98 5.07 -33.85
CA GLU A 41 2.40 3.92 -34.66
C GLU A 41 3.91 3.67 -34.69
N CYS A 42 4.71 4.70 -34.35
CA CYS A 42 6.16 4.64 -34.37
C CYS A 42 6.79 4.40 -32.99
N LEU A 43 6.02 4.32 -31.89
CA LEU A 43 6.54 4.29 -30.51
C LEU A 43 7.70 3.32 -30.31
N PHE A 44 7.59 2.17 -30.99
CA PHE A 44 8.43 1.01 -30.78
C PHE A 44 9.17 0.56 -32.04
N ARG A 45 9.16 1.38 -33.09
CA ARG A 45 9.98 1.09 -34.26
C ARG A 45 11.44 1.10 -33.84
N ASN A 46 12.13 -0.01 -34.06
CA ASN A 46 13.54 -0.25 -33.72
C ASN A 46 13.85 -0.45 -32.22
N LEU A 47 12.85 -0.65 -31.35
CA LEU A 47 13.10 -1.07 -29.97
C LEU A 47 13.16 -2.60 -29.87
N PRO A 48 13.99 -3.15 -28.97
CA PRO A 48 14.02 -4.59 -28.74
C PRO A 48 12.65 -5.05 -28.21
N PRO A 49 12.15 -6.22 -28.66
CA PRO A 49 10.83 -6.71 -28.26
C PRO A 49 10.75 -6.82 -26.73
N PRO A 50 9.63 -6.38 -26.12
CA PRO A 50 9.49 -6.44 -24.68
C PRO A 50 9.22 -7.86 -24.24
N ARG A 51 9.60 -8.20 -23.01
CA ARG A 51 9.09 -9.42 -22.36
C ARG A 51 7.67 -9.23 -21.83
N ALA A 52 7.35 -8.00 -21.42
CA ALA A 52 6.05 -7.61 -20.92
C ALA A 52 5.74 -6.16 -21.31
N LEU A 53 4.46 -5.89 -21.59
CA LEU A 53 3.91 -4.59 -21.89
C LEU A 53 2.84 -4.27 -20.85
N VAL A 54 3.05 -3.19 -20.11
CA VAL A 54 2.07 -2.62 -19.18
C VAL A 54 1.43 -1.40 -19.86
N LEU A 55 0.12 -1.45 -20.02
CA LEU A 55 -0.68 -0.35 -20.55
C LEU A 55 -1.55 0.21 -19.44
N HIS A 56 -1.47 1.51 -19.19
CA HIS A 56 -2.40 2.21 -18.32
C HIS A 56 -3.34 3.06 -19.17
N ARG A 57 -4.60 2.60 -19.30
CA ARG A 57 -5.64 3.25 -20.12
C ARG A 57 -7.04 2.92 -19.63
N ALA A 58 -7.96 3.88 -19.81
CA ALA A 58 -9.38 3.66 -19.54
C ALA A 58 -10.04 2.74 -20.60
N ALA A 59 -9.61 2.83 -21.85
CA ALA A 59 -10.07 2.00 -22.96
C ALA A 59 -8.95 1.82 -23.99
N LEU A 60 -8.98 0.69 -24.70
CA LEU A 60 -8.16 0.48 -25.90
C LEU A 60 -8.97 0.92 -27.12
N SER A 61 -8.39 1.79 -27.93
CA SER A 61 -8.95 2.12 -29.24
C SER A 61 -8.81 0.92 -30.20
N HIS A 62 -9.54 0.93 -31.31
CA HIS A 62 -9.37 -0.09 -32.35
C HIS A 62 -7.93 -0.16 -32.86
N ARG A 63 -7.28 1.02 -33.00
CA ARG A 63 -5.88 1.14 -33.42
C ARG A 63 -4.92 0.53 -32.40
N ASP A 64 -5.17 0.71 -31.10
CA ASP A 64 -4.40 0.07 -30.03
C ASP A 64 -4.52 -1.47 -30.13
N ALA A 65 -5.74 -1.97 -30.38
CA ALA A 65 -6.00 -3.40 -30.53
C ALA A 65 -5.28 -4.01 -31.75
N GLU A 66 -5.33 -3.35 -32.91
CA GLU A 66 -4.59 -3.79 -34.10
C GLU A 66 -3.07 -3.79 -33.86
N TRP A 67 -2.56 -2.77 -33.17
CA TRP A 67 -1.15 -2.68 -32.83
C TRP A 67 -0.73 -3.81 -31.88
N LEU A 68 -1.52 -4.09 -30.83
CA LEU A 68 -1.30 -5.21 -29.93
C LEU A 68 -1.33 -6.56 -30.66
N ALA A 69 -2.28 -6.75 -31.57
CA ALA A 69 -2.37 -7.96 -32.38
C ALA A 69 -1.11 -8.17 -33.23
N ARG A 70 -0.61 -7.11 -33.88
CA ARG A 70 0.66 -7.16 -34.64
C ARG A 70 1.87 -7.44 -33.73
N LEU A 71 1.92 -6.81 -32.55
CA LEU A 71 2.99 -7.02 -31.58
C LEU A 71 3.04 -8.49 -31.12
N ARG A 72 1.88 -9.09 -30.82
CA ARG A 72 1.77 -10.50 -30.41
C ARG A 72 2.04 -11.49 -31.54
N GLY A 73 1.72 -11.12 -32.79
CA GLY A 73 2.01 -11.94 -33.98
C GLY A 73 3.46 -11.88 -34.47
N GLY A 74 4.32 -11.11 -33.82
CA GLY A 74 5.73 -10.95 -34.20
C GLY A 74 6.57 -12.23 -34.00
N PRO A 75 7.71 -12.34 -34.69
CA PRO A 75 8.57 -13.54 -34.67
C PRO A 75 9.29 -13.77 -33.33
N THR A 76 9.29 -12.78 -32.43
CA THR A 76 10.06 -12.77 -31.17
C THR A 76 9.28 -13.33 -29.97
N GLY A 77 8.13 -13.95 -30.22
CA GLY A 77 7.19 -14.40 -29.19
C GLY A 77 6.27 -13.27 -28.73
N ALA A 78 5.07 -13.65 -28.29
CA ALA A 78 4.08 -12.69 -27.81
C ALA A 78 4.49 -12.16 -26.42
N PRO A 79 4.64 -10.84 -26.23
CA PRO A 79 4.89 -10.28 -24.91
C PRO A 79 3.68 -10.49 -24.02
N ARG A 80 3.90 -10.59 -22.70
CA ARG A 80 2.81 -10.56 -21.73
C ARG A 80 2.20 -9.15 -21.70
N VAL A 81 0.91 -9.01 -21.97
CA VAL A 81 0.18 -7.74 -22.01
C VAL A 81 -0.65 -7.60 -20.75
N ILE A 82 -0.37 -6.55 -19.97
CA ILE A 82 -1.04 -6.23 -18.71
C ILE A 82 -1.74 -4.88 -18.89
N LEU A 83 -3.06 -4.85 -18.69
CA LEU A 83 -3.85 -3.63 -18.78
C LEU A 83 -4.24 -3.14 -17.38
N CYS A 84 -3.73 -1.98 -16.98
CA CYS A 84 -4.17 -1.26 -15.79
C CYS A 84 -5.38 -0.40 -16.15
N VAL A 85 -6.53 -0.67 -15.52
CA VAL A 85 -7.81 -0.05 -15.86
C VAL A 85 -8.36 0.80 -14.72
N GLY A 86 -8.86 1.98 -15.06
CA GLY A 86 -9.55 2.85 -14.10
C GLY A 86 -10.96 2.34 -13.75
N PRO A 87 -11.63 2.98 -12.77
CA PRO A 87 -12.93 2.53 -12.24
C PRO A 87 -14.09 2.64 -13.26
N HIS A 88 -13.86 3.31 -14.40
CA HIS A 88 -14.86 3.51 -15.44
C HIS A 88 -14.72 2.55 -16.64
N ALA A 89 -13.79 1.59 -16.55
CA ALA A 89 -13.65 0.57 -17.58
C ALA A 89 -14.93 -0.26 -17.68
N ARG A 90 -15.49 -0.35 -18.88
CA ARG A 90 -16.72 -1.09 -19.12
C ARG A 90 -16.39 -2.55 -19.38
N HIS A 91 -17.17 -3.45 -18.78
CA HIS A 91 -17.00 -4.88 -18.98
C HIS A 91 -17.01 -5.28 -20.47
N ALA A 92 -17.93 -4.72 -21.26
CA ALA A 92 -18.02 -4.98 -22.70
C ALA A 92 -16.75 -4.58 -23.49
N ASP A 93 -16.04 -3.54 -23.05
CA ASP A 93 -14.76 -3.16 -23.66
C ASP A 93 -13.66 -4.17 -23.28
N LEU A 94 -13.62 -4.61 -22.02
CA LEU A 94 -12.66 -5.62 -21.57
C LEU A 94 -12.87 -6.99 -22.24
N GLU A 95 -14.12 -7.44 -22.36
CA GLU A 95 -14.45 -8.69 -23.06
C GLU A 95 -13.95 -8.67 -24.51
N ARG A 96 -14.17 -7.55 -25.19
CA ARG A 96 -13.76 -7.36 -26.58
C ARG A 96 -12.25 -7.52 -26.77
N TRP A 97 -11.45 -7.12 -25.78
CA TRP A 97 -9.99 -7.14 -25.84
C TRP A 97 -9.36 -8.33 -25.11
N SER A 98 -10.17 -9.20 -24.53
CA SER A 98 -9.69 -10.33 -23.70
C SER A 98 -8.68 -11.24 -24.39
N SER A 99 -8.76 -11.43 -25.70
CA SER A 99 -7.80 -12.25 -26.46
C SER A 99 -6.42 -11.60 -26.66
N LEU A 100 -6.32 -10.28 -26.44
CA LEU A 100 -5.09 -9.50 -26.56
C LEU A 100 -4.41 -9.24 -25.22
N LEU A 101 -5.11 -9.52 -24.11
CA LEU A 101 -4.69 -9.22 -22.75
C LEU A 101 -4.40 -10.53 -22.02
N ASP A 102 -3.30 -10.57 -21.28
CA ASP A 102 -3.01 -11.70 -20.40
C ASP A 102 -3.45 -11.43 -18.96
N VAL A 103 -3.50 -10.14 -18.55
CA VAL A 103 -3.93 -9.70 -17.21
C VAL A 103 -4.62 -8.34 -17.30
N VAL A 104 -5.69 -8.17 -16.52
CA VAL A 104 -6.30 -6.87 -16.22
C VAL A 104 -6.11 -6.59 -14.73
N VAL A 105 -5.60 -5.40 -14.39
CA VAL A 105 -5.33 -4.98 -13.02
C VAL A 105 -6.08 -3.70 -12.71
N PRO A 106 -6.80 -3.59 -11.57
CA PRO A 106 -7.41 -2.34 -11.17
C PRO A 106 -6.35 -1.28 -10.90
N GLU A 107 -6.49 -0.13 -11.51
CA GLU A 107 -5.55 0.98 -11.40
C GLU A 107 -5.30 1.40 -9.94
N ALA A 108 -6.34 1.36 -9.11
CA ALA A 108 -6.27 1.80 -7.73
C ALA A 108 -5.27 0.98 -6.91
N THR A 109 -5.08 -0.30 -7.24
CA THR A 109 -4.22 -1.23 -6.49
C THR A 109 -3.07 -1.78 -7.35
N ALA A 110 -2.96 -1.35 -8.61
CA ALA A 110 -1.92 -1.80 -9.53
C ALA A 110 -0.50 -1.58 -8.99
N ARG A 111 -0.26 -0.53 -8.21
CA ARG A 111 1.06 -0.29 -7.59
C ARG A 111 1.48 -1.44 -6.67
N GLU A 112 0.53 -2.12 -6.03
CA GLU A 112 0.79 -3.22 -5.12
C GLU A 112 1.06 -4.55 -5.84
N THR A 113 0.44 -4.75 -6.99
CA THR A 113 0.34 -6.05 -7.67
C THR A 113 1.12 -6.13 -8.99
N ILE A 114 1.39 -5.00 -9.66
CA ILE A 114 1.98 -4.99 -11.01
C ILE A 114 3.32 -5.73 -11.07
N ALA A 115 4.13 -5.61 -10.01
CA ALA A 115 5.41 -6.29 -9.92
C ALA A 115 5.28 -7.81 -10.05
N ARG A 116 4.24 -8.41 -9.46
CA ARG A 116 3.97 -9.84 -9.56
C ARG A 116 3.66 -10.22 -11.00
N HIS A 117 2.70 -9.54 -11.61
CA HIS A 117 2.25 -9.85 -12.97
C HIS A 117 3.36 -9.71 -14.01
N VAL A 118 4.32 -8.82 -13.76
CA VAL A 118 5.53 -8.67 -14.57
C VAL A 118 6.59 -9.73 -14.24
N ALA A 119 6.71 -10.17 -12.99
CA ALA A 119 7.72 -11.14 -12.53
C ALA A 119 7.35 -12.61 -12.78
N GLU A 120 6.07 -12.95 -12.90
CA GLU A 120 5.55 -14.32 -13.12
C GLU A 120 6.07 -15.05 -14.37
N VAL A 121 6.96 -14.42 -15.15
CA VAL A 121 7.71 -15.05 -16.24
C VAL A 121 8.80 -16.02 -15.71
N GLY A 122 9.06 -16.07 -14.40
CA GLY A 122 9.93 -17.08 -13.79
C GLY A 122 9.45 -17.49 -12.39
N ALA A 123 8.98 -18.73 -12.25
CA ALA A 123 8.62 -19.34 -10.97
C ALA A 123 9.88 -19.53 -10.10
N GLY A 124 10.30 -18.47 -9.42
CA GLY A 124 11.39 -18.52 -8.44
C GLY A 124 10.93 -19.25 -7.18
N THR A 125 11.83 -20.08 -6.64
CA THR A 125 11.65 -20.68 -5.30
C THR A 125 11.49 -19.56 -4.27
N ARG A 126 10.39 -19.57 -3.50
CA ARG A 126 10.18 -18.56 -2.46
C ARG A 126 11.32 -18.61 -1.44
N PRO A 127 11.92 -17.47 -1.06
CA PRO A 127 13.01 -17.46 -0.10
C PRO A 127 12.52 -17.96 1.27
N SER A 128 13.36 -18.74 1.95
CA SER A 128 13.11 -19.30 3.29
C SER A 128 13.36 -18.25 4.38
N VAL A 129 12.59 -17.16 4.37
CA VAL A 129 12.62 -16.14 5.43
C VAL A 129 11.65 -16.53 6.54
N PRO A 130 11.98 -16.33 7.83
CA PRO A 130 11.01 -16.48 8.92
C PRO A 130 9.75 -15.66 8.65
N ARG A 131 8.61 -16.36 8.52
CA ARG A 131 7.33 -15.72 8.19
C ARG A 131 6.72 -15.08 9.46
N PRO A 132 6.34 -13.79 9.44
CA PRO A 132 5.64 -13.18 10.56
C PRO A 132 4.25 -13.80 10.73
N GLY A 133 3.73 -13.77 11.95
CA GLY A 133 2.31 -14.07 12.19
C GLY A 133 1.41 -13.07 11.47
N ILE A 134 0.30 -13.57 10.95
CA ILE A 134 -0.71 -12.79 10.21
C ILE A 134 -2.03 -12.81 10.98
N SER A 135 -2.62 -11.64 11.18
CA SER A 135 -3.99 -11.54 11.69
C SER A 135 -4.91 -11.20 10.53
N VAL A 136 -5.98 -11.96 10.33
CA VAL A 136 -7.05 -11.65 9.36
C VAL A 136 -8.24 -11.10 10.11
N ILE A 137 -8.56 -9.83 9.87
CA ILE A 137 -9.64 -9.10 10.55
C ILE A 137 -10.74 -8.82 9.54
N SER A 138 -11.94 -9.32 9.78
CA SER A 138 -13.14 -9.00 8.99
C SER A 138 -14.38 -9.33 9.80
N GLY A 139 -15.44 -8.50 9.68
CA GLY A 139 -16.75 -8.83 10.24
C GLY A 139 -17.46 -9.97 9.49
N LEU A 140 -17.03 -10.28 8.26
CA LEU A 140 -17.61 -11.30 7.40
C LEU A 140 -16.92 -12.65 7.63
N TYR A 141 -17.62 -13.58 8.30
CA TYR A 141 -17.07 -14.90 8.64
C TYR A 141 -16.53 -15.66 7.41
N ALA A 142 -17.30 -15.74 6.33
CA ALA A 142 -16.90 -16.52 5.15
C ALA A 142 -15.64 -15.95 4.47
N LEU A 143 -15.55 -14.62 4.32
CA LEU A 143 -14.37 -13.96 3.78
C LEU A 143 -13.16 -14.18 4.69
N ARG A 144 -13.34 -14.01 6.00
CA ARG A 144 -12.30 -14.20 7.00
C ARG A 144 -11.69 -15.60 6.95
N GLN A 145 -12.54 -16.64 6.88
CA GLN A 145 -12.07 -18.03 6.77
C GLN A 145 -11.36 -18.28 5.44
N ALA A 146 -11.95 -17.85 4.32
CA ALA A 146 -11.33 -18.05 3.00
C ALA A 146 -9.95 -17.39 2.89
N LEU A 147 -9.79 -16.18 3.43
CA LEU A 147 -8.50 -15.49 3.48
C LEU A 147 -7.50 -16.21 4.41
N ALA A 148 -7.96 -16.68 5.58
CA ALA A 148 -7.11 -17.43 6.50
C ALA A 148 -6.59 -18.71 5.85
N ASP A 149 -7.47 -19.50 5.21
CA ASP A 149 -7.10 -20.75 4.53
C ASP A 149 -6.07 -20.49 3.41
N VAL A 150 -6.26 -19.44 2.61
CA VAL A 150 -5.30 -19.02 1.57
C VAL A 150 -3.94 -18.68 2.18
N ILE A 151 -3.91 -17.90 3.25
CA ILE A 151 -2.67 -17.44 3.89
C ILE A 151 -1.95 -18.60 4.59
N GLU A 152 -2.68 -19.49 5.26
CA GLU A 152 -2.15 -20.72 5.87
C GLU A 152 -1.58 -21.66 4.80
N SER A 153 -2.26 -21.83 3.67
CA SER A 153 -1.77 -22.65 2.55
C SER A 153 -0.46 -22.12 1.96
N ALA A 154 -0.19 -20.82 2.12
CA ALA A 154 1.07 -20.18 1.74
C ALA A 154 2.18 -20.33 2.80
N GLY A 155 1.90 -20.99 3.94
CA GLY A 155 2.85 -21.31 5.00
C GLY A 155 2.96 -20.25 6.11
N TYR A 156 2.05 -19.30 6.18
CA TYR A 156 1.99 -18.32 7.27
C TYR A 156 1.22 -18.88 8.47
N SER A 157 1.61 -18.48 9.68
CA SER A 157 0.77 -18.67 10.87
C SER A 157 -0.32 -17.60 10.87
N VAL A 158 -1.59 -18.00 10.95
CA VAL A 158 -2.74 -17.09 10.86
C VAL A 158 -3.58 -17.10 12.12
N VAL A 159 -4.12 -15.94 12.48
CA VAL A 159 -5.22 -15.80 13.44
C VAL A 159 -6.39 -15.09 12.76
N ALA A 160 -7.52 -15.76 12.66
CA ALA A 160 -8.78 -15.17 12.19
C ALA A 160 -9.51 -14.46 13.35
N ALA A 161 -9.74 -13.16 13.22
CA ALA A 161 -10.39 -12.32 14.22
C ALA A 161 -11.60 -11.58 13.64
N SER A 162 -12.69 -11.48 14.39
CA SER A 162 -13.87 -10.71 13.98
C SER A 162 -13.66 -9.19 14.09
N GLY A 163 -12.72 -8.79 14.96
CA GLY A 163 -12.36 -7.40 15.20
C GLY A 163 -10.99 -7.26 15.88
N TRP A 164 -10.57 -6.02 16.09
CA TRP A 164 -9.23 -5.70 16.61
C TRP A 164 -8.95 -6.23 18.01
N SER A 165 -9.98 -6.39 18.86
CA SER A 165 -9.84 -6.90 20.23
C SER A 165 -9.41 -8.37 20.30
N GLU A 166 -9.66 -9.14 19.25
CA GLU A 166 -9.32 -10.57 19.16
C GLU A 166 -7.99 -10.79 18.43
N ALA A 167 -7.51 -9.78 17.70
CA ALA A 167 -6.31 -9.89 16.87
C ALA A 167 -5.04 -9.63 17.70
N PRO A 168 -3.99 -10.45 17.55
CA PRO A 168 -2.67 -10.14 18.11
C PRO A 168 -2.17 -8.77 17.67
N SER A 169 -1.50 -8.06 18.59
CA SER A 169 -0.90 -6.75 18.32
C SER A 169 0.38 -6.82 17.49
N VAL A 170 1.01 -8.00 17.40
CA VAL A 170 2.26 -8.22 16.68
C VAL A 170 2.01 -8.94 15.36
N GLY A 171 2.74 -8.55 14.31
CA GLY A 171 2.68 -9.18 12.99
C GLY A 171 2.05 -8.28 11.93
N ILE A 172 1.70 -8.87 10.80
CA ILE A 172 0.99 -8.19 9.70
C ILE A 172 -0.51 -8.36 9.92
N ALA A 173 -1.29 -7.30 9.78
CA ALA A 173 -2.74 -7.39 9.74
C ALA A 173 -3.24 -7.35 8.29
N VAL A 174 -4.13 -8.27 7.93
CA VAL A 174 -4.96 -8.21 6.72
C VAL A 174 -6.35 -7.81 7.17
N TRP A 175 -6.84 -6.65 6.75
CA TRP A 175 -8.08 -6.09 7.27
C TRP A 175 -9.06 -5.77 6.15
N ASP A 176 -10.24 -6.39 6.22
CA ASP A 176 -11.42 -6.03 5.46
C ASP A 176 -11.98 -4.71 5.99
N VAL A 177 -11.69 -3.62 5.28
CA VAL A 177 -11.96 -2.26 5.74
C VAL A 177 -13.45 -1.96 5.61
N PRO A 178 -14.17 -1.67 6.71
CA PRO A 178 -15.56 -1.30 6.64
C PRO A 178 -15.68 0.18 6.25
N VAL A 179 -15.46 0.50 4.97
CA VAL A 179 -15.33 1.89 4.47
C VAL A 179 -16.54 2.79 4.72
N LEU A 180 -17.69 2.19 5.05
CA LEU A 180 -18.93 2.88 5.41
C LEU A 180 -18.99 3.30 6.89
N GLU A 181 -18.12 2.77 7.75
CA GLU A 181 -18.04 3.13 9.17
C GLU A 181 -17.22 4.42 9.36
N PRO A 182 -17.75 5.47 10.00
CA PRO A 182 -17.11 6.79 10.03
C PRO A 182 -15.71 6.80 10.69
N ASP A 183 -15.41 5.83 11.55
CA ASP A 183 -14.19 5.72 12.34
C ASP A 183 -13.19 4.69 11.79
N TRP A 184 -13.43 4.07 10.63
CA TRP A 184 -12.53 3.06 10.06
C TRP A 184 -11.09 3.59 9.91
N THR A 185 -10.94 4.86 9.53
CA THR A 185 -9.62 5.50 9.38
C THR A 185 -8.85 5.61 10.70
N GLN A 186 -9.56 5.84 11.81
CA GLN A 186 -8.97 5.87 13.15
C GLN A 186 -8.54 4.47 13.59
N GLY A 187 -9.36 3.45 13.30
CA GLY A 187 -9.02 2.05 13.51
C GLY A 187 -7.76 1.65 12.74
N LEU A 188 -7.68 2.02 11.46
CA LEU A 188 -6.52 1.80 10.61
C LEU A 188 -5.25 2.43 11.19
N ALA A 189 -5.33 3.73 11.50
CA ALA A 189 -4.20 4.49 12.04
C ALA A 189 -3.74 3.94 13.38
N HIS A 190 -4.68 3.48 14.22
CA HIS A 190 -4.33 2.82 15.48
C HIS A 190 -3.57 1.51 15.23
N ARG A 191 -4.09 0.64 14.35
CA ARG A 191 -3.42 -0.63 14.06
C ARG A 191 -2.07 -0.45 13.37
N ALA A 192 -1.95 0.51 12.46
CA ALA A 192 -0.74 0.78 11.69
C ALA A 192 0.45 1.16 12.58
N ARG A 193 0.21 1.73 13.78
CA ARG A 193 1.25 1.99 14.78
C ARG A 193 1.85 0.73 15.39
N LEU A 194 1.12 -0.38 15.37
CA LEU A 194 1.55 -1.66 15.95
C LEU A 194 2.26 -2.56 14.92
N GLY A 195 2.06 -2.31 13.62
CA GLY A 195 2.67 -3.07 12.55
C GLY A 195 1.98 -2.84 11.21
N PRO A 196 2.51 -3.44 10.13
CA PRO A 196 2.00 -3.24 8.79
C PRO A 196 0.56 -3.75 8.64
N VAL A 197 -0.23 -3.04 7.85
CA VAL A 197 -1.62 -3.37 7.52
C VAL A 197 -1.79 -3.48 6.01
N VAL A 198 -2.33 -4.61 5.56
CA VAL A 198 -2.88 -4.78 4.21
C VAL A 198 -4.36 -4.46 4.28
N ALA A 199 -4.77 -3.34 3.71
CA ALA A 199 -6.16 -2.91 3.63
C ALA A 199 -6.85 -3.59 2.43
N LEU A 200 -7.90 -4.36 2.69
CA LEU A 200 -8.78 -4.92 1.67
C LEU A 200 -9.98 -3.97 1.50
N LEU A 201 -10.17 -3.46 0.30
CA LEU A 201 -11.15 -2.41 0.00
C LEU A 201 -12.19 -2.94 -0.99
N GLY A 202 -13.47 -2.85 -0.64
CA GLY A 202 -14.54 -3.08 -1.62
C GLY A 202 -14.65 -1.91 -2.57
N PHE A 203 -14.57 -2.16 -3.89
CA PHE A 203 -14.58 -1.14 -4.95
C PHE A 203 -13.48 -0.08 -4.76
N ALA A 204 -12.23 -0.52 -4.87
CA ALA A 204 -11.10 0.36 -4.64
C ALA A 204 -11.02 1.46 -5.71
N ASP A 205 -10.90 2.71 -5.26
CA ASP A 205 -10.56 3.84 -6.12
C ASP A 205 -9.31 4.57 -5.60
N ARG A 206 -8.82 5.53 -6.39
CA ARG A 206 -7.62 6.31 -6.04
C ARG A 206 -7.79 7.10 -4.74
N ALA A 207 -8.99 7.63 -4.46
CA ALA A 207 -9.24 8.44 -3.28
C ALA A 207 -9.23 7.58 -2.01
N LEU A 208 -9.91 6.44 -2.06
CA LEU A 208 -9.98 5.49 -0.96
C LEU A 208 -8.61 4.87 -0.66
N VAL A 209 -7.86 4.46 -1.69
CA VAL A 209 -6.49 3.94 -1.50
C VAL A 209 -5.57 5.03 -0.95
N ARG A 210 -5.68 6.28 -1.43
CA ARG A 210 -4.91 7.40 -0.88
C ARG A 210 -5.25 7.65 0.59
N GLN A 211 -6.52 7.60 0.95
CA GLN A 211 -6.98 7.75 2.33
C GLN A 211 -6.43 6.62 3.21
N ALA A 212 -6.57 5.36 2.79
CA ALA A 212 -6.03 4.21 3.52
C ALA A 212 -4.51 4.33 3.74
N ARG A 213 -3.74 4.70 2.70
CA ARG A 213 -2.29 4.93 2.82
C ARG A 213 -1.96 6.11 3.73
N ALA A 214 -2.69 7.21 3.66
CA ALA A 214 -2.51 8.36 4.56
C ALA A 214 -2.74 8.00 6.04
N HIS A 215 -3.55 6.98 6.31
CA HIS A 215 -3.78 6.42 7.64
C HIS A 215 -2.91 5.19 7.98
N GLY A 216 -1.87 4.92 7.18
CA GLY A 216 -0.83 3.93 7.52
C GLY A 216 -1.01 2.54 6.93
N ALA A 217 -1.96 2.33 6.00
CA ALA A 217 -1.97 1.10 5.21
C ALA A 217 -0.63 0.92 4.48
N SER A 218 0.00 -0.24 4.66
CA SER A 218 1.27 -0.61 4.04
C SER A 218 1.07 -1.16 2.62
N ALA A 219 -0.11 -1.69 2.34
CA ALA A 219 -0.58 -2.11 1.03
C ALA A 219 -2.11 -2.00 0.97
N CYS A 220 -2.66 -1.81 -0.21
CA CYS A 220 -4.10 -1.85 -0.47
C CYS A 220 -4.40 -2.87 -1.58
N LEU A 221 -5.43 -3.69 -1.40
CA LEU A 221 -5.93 -4.65 -2.38
C LEU A 221 -7.44 -4.48 -2.53
N GLU A 222 -7.96 -4.74 -3.72
CA GLU A 222 -9.39 -4.63 -4.01
C GLU A 222 -10.08 -5.97 -3.79
N LEU A 223 -11.28 -5.97 -3.21
CA LEU A 223 -12.12 -7.17 -3.09
C LEU A 223 -13.07 -7.30 -4.30
N PRO A 224 -13.24 -8.52 -4.85
CA PRO A 224 -12.50 -9.73 -4.52
C PRO A 224 -11.03 -9.64 -4.99
N CYS A 225 -10.09 -10.06 -4.14
CA CYS A 225 -8.67 -10.07 -4.50
C CYS A 225 -8.22 -11.44 -5.01
N ASP A 226 -7.26 -11.46 -5.92
CA ASP A 226 -6.55 -12.68 -6.29
C ASP A 226 -5.73 -13.18 -5.07
N PRO A 227 -5.91 -14.43 -4.61
CA PRO A 227 -5.10 -15.04 -3.57
C PRO A 227 -3.59 -14.87 -3.79
N VAL A 228 -3.12 -14.95 -5.03
CA VAL A 228 -1.70 -14.83 -5.35
C VAL A 228 -1.20 -13.39 -5.16
N ASP A 229 -2.02 -12.38 -5.43
CA ASP A 229 -1.70 -10.98 -5.14
C ASP A 229 -1.61 -10.71 -3.64
N LEU A 230 -2.50 -11.31 -2.86
CA LEU A 230 -2.44 -11.23 -1.41
C LEU A 230 -1.15 -11.82 -0.88
N ILE A 231 -0.80 -13.05 -1.28
CA ILE A 231 0.45 -13.69 -0.84
C ILE A 231 1.68 -12.89 -1.29
N TRP A 232 1.67 -12.35 -2.51
CA TRP A 232 2.74 -11.49 -3.00
C TRP A 232 2.92 -10.23 -2.14
N ALA A 233 1.82 -9.57 -1.79
CA ALA A 233 1.86 -8.40 -0.92
C ALA A 233 2.41 -8.76 0.47
N LEU A 234 2.02 -9.90 1.03
CA LEU A 234 2.52 -10.40 2.32
C LEU A 234 4.02 -10.73 2.26
N ASP A 235 4.46 -11.47 1.24
CA ASP A 235 5.88 -11.85 1.07
C ASP A 235 6.76 -10.59 0.95
N ARG A 236 6.31 -9.58 0.20
CA ARG A 236 7.00 -8.28 0.09
C ARG A 236 7.09 -7.55 1.43
N LEU A 237 6.04 -7.56 2.23
CA LEU A 237 6.03 -6.92 3.55
C LEU A 237 6.89 -7.68 4.58
N ALA A 238 6.87 -9.01 4.52
CA ALA A 238 7.72 -9.86 5.35
C ALA A 238 9.21 -9.63 5.05
N ALA A 239 9.58 -9.53 3.77
CA ALA A 239 10.97 -9.27 3.35
C ALA A 239 11.51 -7.93 3.88
N ARG A 240 10.70 -6.87 3.89
CA ARG A 240 11.09 -5.55 4.42
C ARG A 240 11.36 -5.53 5.93
N ARG A 241 10.80 -6.49 6.67
CA ARG A 241 11.01 -6.61 8.13
C ARG A 241 12.26 -7.41 8.48
N ALA A 242 12.68 -8.30 7.58
CA ALA A 242 13.88 -9.11 7.77
C ALA A 242 15.17 -8.30 7.54
N GLU A 243 15.06 -7.11 6.96
CA GLU A 243 16.19 -6.18 6.88
C GLU A 243 16.57 -5.79 8.32
N PRO A 244 17.78 -6.16 8.80
CA PRO A 244 18.18 -5.85 10.15
C PRO A 244 18.12 -4.33 10.32
N ALA A 245 17.53 -3.88 11.43
CA ALA A 245 17.69 -2.49 11.84
C ALA A 245 19.20 -2.25 11.80
N HIS A 246 19.67 -1.41 10.86
CA HIS A 246 21.06 -0.98 10.84
C HIS A 246 21.41 -0.64 12.28
N ASP A 247 22.48 -1.25 12.81
CA ASP A 247 23.03 -0.94 14.12
C ASP A 247 23.20 0.57 14.17
N VAL A 248 22.20 1.26 14.71
CA VAL A 248 22.29 2.67 15.02
C VAL A 248 23.39 2.69 16.07
N PRO A 249 24.58 3.25 15.77
CA PRO A 249 25.65 3.27 16.74
C PRO A 249 25.06 3.89 18.02
N PRO A 250 25.28 3.25 19.18
CA PRO A 250 24.67 3.70 20.43
C PRO A 250 24.94 5.20 20.59
N PRO A 251 23.94 5.99 21.03
CA PRO A 251 24.14 7.42 21.22
C PRO A 251 25.38 7.62 22.10
N PRO A 252 26.26 8.60 21.77
CA PRO A 252 27.49 8.81 22.50
C PRO A 252 27.15 8.95 23.98
N VAL A 253 27.66 8.01 24.79
CA VAL A 253 27.52 8.03 26.23
C VAL A 253 28.24 9.28 26.70
N LEU A 254 27.47 10.34 26.99
CA LEU A 254 27.99 11.52 27.69
C LEU A 254 28.48 11.02 29.05
N ALA A 255 29.78 10.84 29.16
CA ALA A 255 30.46 10.49 30.40
C ALA A 255 30.01 11.48 31.47
N SER A 256 29.16 11.01 32.38
CA SER A 256 28.75 11.76 33.54
C SER A 256 29.99 12.01 34.37
N ARG A 257 30.49 13.24 34.30
CA ARG A 257 31.62 13.74 35.06
C ARG A 257 31.34 13.48 36.55
N PRO A 258 32.17 12.72 37.26
CA PRO A 258 31.94 12.47 38.68
C PRO A 258 31.98 13.80 39.42
N ALA A 259 30.86 14.12 40.08
CA ALA A 259 30.74 15.26 40.96
C ALA A 259 31.75 15.08 42.11
N GLY A 260 32.81 15.87 42.06
CA GLY A 260 33.78 16.02 43.14
C GLY A 260 33.06 16.50 44.38
N ARG A 261 32.98 15.61 45.37
CA ARG A 261 32.49 15.85 46.72
C ARG A 261 33.52 16.72 47.44
N GLN A 262 33.41 18.05 47.32
CA GLN A 262 34.09 18.97 48.24
C GLN A 262 33.11 19.36 49.34
N SER A 263 33.35 18.74 50.49
CA SER A 263 32.90 19.16 51.80
C SER A 263 33.53 20.51 52.13
N LEU A 264 32.71 21.56 52.24
CA LEU A 264 33.04 22.72 53.06
C LEU A 264 31.82 23.11 53.89
N ASP A 265 31.99 22.79 55.16
CA ASP A 265 31.28 23.24 56.33
C ASP A 265 31.40 24.77 56.46
N THR A 266 30.28 25.49 56.60
CA THR A 266 30.21 26.75 57.36
C THR A 266 28.76 27.13 57.70
N SER A 267 28.43 26.80 58.93
CA SER A 267 27.54 27.49 59.87
C SER A 267 26.85 28.81 59.46
N ALA A 268 25.52 28.77 59.62
CA ALA A 268 24.67 29.72 60.34
C ALA A 268 24.56 31.20 59.88
N LYS A 269 23.37 31.56 59.37
CA LYS A 269 22.60 32.70 59.93
C LYS A 269 21.10 32.54 59.68
N ARG A 270 20.35 32.73 60.76
CA ARG A 270 18.88 32.66 60.92
C ARG A 270 18.28 34.06 60.73
N ILE A 271 16.94 34.12 60.58
CA ILE A 271 16.00 35.29 60.67
C ILE A 271 15.71 35.89 59.27
N HIS A 272 14.47 36.03 58.76
CA HIS A 272 13.22 36.53 59.36
C HIS A 272 11.95 36.01 58.65
N GLU A 273 10.81 36.33 59.25
CA GLU A 273 9.39 35.99 59.03
C GLU A 273 8.73 36.48 57.72
N SER A 274 7.73 35.71 57.25
CA SER A 274 6.30 36.00 56.89
C SER A 274 5.82 37.44 56.54
N PRO A 275 4.58 37.66 56.02
CA PRO A 275 3.56 36.79 55.38
C PRO A 275 2.82 37.42 54.14
N ASP A 276 1.84 36.68 53.61
CA ASP A 276 0.57 37.09 52.96
C ASP A 276 0.50 38.06 51.74
N ALA A 277 -0.22 37.62 50.68
CA ALA A 277 -1.24 38.42 49.97
C ALA A 277 -2.00 37.62 48.88
N THR A 278 -3.15 37.09 49.26
CA THR A 278 -4.50 37.26 48.65
C THR A 278 -4.68 37.77 47.19
N GLY A 279 -5.40 36.96 46.39
CA GLY A 279 -6.47 37.40 45.44
C GLY A 279 -6.17 37.34 43.93
N PRO A 280 -7.16 37.47 43.02
CA PRO A 280 -8.56 37.03 43.09
C PRO A 280 -9.04 36.25 41.82
N VAL A 281 -10.31 35.85 41.90
CA VAL A 281 -11.18 35.13 40.97
C VAL A 281 -11.40 35.87 39.63
N ALA A 282 -11.38 35.14 38.51
CA ALA A 282 -11.91 35.60 37.22
C ALA A 282 -12.99 34.63 36.71
N SER A 283 -14.24 35.08 36.83
CA SER A 283 -15.45 34.44 36.33
C SER A 283 -15.58 34.62 34.81
N PHE A 284 -15.69 33.52 34.06
CA PHE A 284 -16.04 33.56 32.63
C PHE A 284 -17.57 33.52 32.43
N PRO A 285 -18.16 34.41 31.61
CA PRO A 285 -19.57 34.34 31.27
C PRO A 285 -19.85 33.24 30.24
N ARG A 286 -20.88 32.44 30.51
CA ARG A 286 -21.45 31.46 29.57
C ARG A 286 -22.11 32.20 28.40
N GLY A 287 -21.52 32.05 27.21
CA GLY A 287 -22.11 32.48 25.94
C GLY A 287 -23.38 31.69 25.62
N GLY A 288 -24.44 32.42 25.27
CA GLY A 288 -25.75 31.90 24.92
C GLY A 288 -25.77 31.12 23.60
N ARG A 289 -26.61 30.09 23.55
CA ARG A 289 -26.97 29.38 22.31
C ARG A 289 -28.11 30.11 21.60
N PRO A 290 -28.03 30.37 20.29
CA PRO A 290 -29.19 30.80 19.51
C PRO A 290 -30.08 29.60 19.14
N ARG A 291 -31.40 29.83 19.21
CA ARG A 291 -32.44 28.91 18.71
C ARG A 291 -32.53 28.97 17.18
N PRO A 292 -32.73 27.83 16.48
CA PRO A 292 -33.07 27.86 15.06
C PRO A 292 -34.53 28.30 14.85
N ARG A 293 -34.73 29.27 13.97
CA ARG A 293 -36.04 29.64 13.41
C ARG A 293 -36.47 28.56 12.41
N GLY A 294 -37.71 28.11 12.54
CA GLY A 294 -38.38 27.27 11.56
C GLY A 294 -38.58 27.99 10.24
N LEU A 295 -38.42 27.24 9.15
CA LEU A 295 -38.88 27.61 7.82
C LEU A 295 -40.26 27.00 7.59
N LYS A 296 -41.15 27.83 7.06
CA LYS A 296 -42.41 27.46 6.42
C LYS A 296 -42.13 26.83 5.05
#